data_AF-A0A9D5Z9E5-F1
#
_entry.id   AF-A0A9D5Z9E5-F1
#
_cell.length_a   1.000
_cell.length_b   1.000
_cell.length_c   1.000
_cell.angle_alpha   90.00
_cell.angle_beta   90.00
_cell.angle_gamma   90.00
#
_symmetry.space_group_name_H-M   'P 1'
#
loop_
_entity.id
_entity.type
_entity.pdbx_description
1 polymer ?
#
loop_
_entity_poly.entity_id
_entity_poly.type
_entity_poly.pdbx_seq_one_letter_code
_entity_poly.pdbx_strand_id
1 'polypeptide(L)'
;ADCGIDRNDPAIATETTVQSGSTSTALASGLALVEARWFEQGYVQFLSGSLTGVRRTIKSCSGDGVFQLLLPLPSIPAVGDTFKAYPGCDKTQATCTNKFHNVRNFRGFPYIPVAETAI
;
A
#
# COMPACT_ATOMS: atom_id res chain seq x y z
N ALA A 1 2.18 -12.79 -3.65
CA ALA A 1 3.26 -13.26 -4.53
C ALA A 1 4.41 -13.64 -3.62
N ASP A 2 4.88 -14.87 -3.73
CA ASP A 2 6.02 -15.41 -2.99
C ASP A 2 7.32 -14.83 -3.57
N CYS A 3 7.51 -13.51 -3.50
CA CYS A 3 8.69 -12.82 -4.04
C CYS A 3 9.82 -12.66 -3.02
N GLY A 4 9.68 -13.24 -1.83
CA GLY A 4 10.68 -13.17 -0.76
C GLY A 4 10.79 -11.83 -0.04
N ILE A 5 9.98 -10.83 -0.38
CA ILE A 5 9.93 -9.55 0.35
C ILE A 5 9.24 -9.77 1.69
N ASP A 6 9.96 -9.52 2.77
CA ASP A 6 9.34 -9.42 4.08
C ASP A 6 8.50 -8.14 4.14
N ARG A 7 7.19 -8.32 4.37
CA ARG A 7 6.25 -7.20 4.41
C ARG A 7 6.28 -6.46 5.74
N ASN A 8 6.76 -7.12 6.79
CA ASN A 8 6.84 -6.54 8.13
C ASN A 8 8.11 -5.70 8.31
N ASP A 9 9.02 -5.75 7.33
CA ASP A 9 10.21 -4.94 7.30
C ASP A 9 9.83 -3.45 7.43
N PRO A 10 10.38 -2.73 8.42
CA PRO A 10 10.05 -1.34 8.67
C PRO A 10 10.55 -0.40 7.57
N ALA A 11 11.45 -0.83 6.68
CA ALA A 11 11.80 -0.07 5.48
C ALA A 11 10.73 -0.18 4.38
N ILE A 12 9.84 -1.18 4.47
CA ILE A 12 8.76 -1.40 3.52
C ILE A 12 7.43 -0.86 4.06
N ALA A 13 7.05 -1.19 5.30
CA ALA A 13 5.81 -0.73 5.91
C ALA A 13 6.00 0.59 6.67
N THR A 14 5.11 1.55 6.44
CA THR A 14 5.16 2.85 7.12
C THR A 14 4.10 2.91 8.21
N GLU A 15 4.51 3.15 9.45
CA GLU A 15 3.59 3.37 10.57
C GLU A 15 3.21 4.85 10.66
N THR A 16 1.93 5.13 10.86
CA THR A 16 1.41 6.49 11.02
C THR A 16 0.16 6.50 11.90
N THR A 17 -0.33 7.69 12.23
CA THR A 17 -1.52 7.88 13.06
C THR A 17 -2.66 8.48 12.26
N VAL A 18 -3.88 8.11 12.64
CA VAL A 18 -5.12 8.66 12.11
C VAL A 18 -5.25 10.12 12.53
N GLN A 19 -5.44 11.00 11.55
CA GLN A 19 -5.70 12.42 11.75
C GLN A 19 -7.20 12.73 11.68
N SER A 20 -7.56 13.94 12.11
CA SER A 20 -8.92 14.48 11.98
C SER A 20 -9.37 14.52 10.52
N GLY A 21 -10.64 14.25 10.26
CA GLY A 21 -11.20 14.17 8.89
C GLY A 21 -11.23 12.76 8.31
N SER A 22 -10.78 11.75 9.08
CA SER A 22 -10.94 10.35 8.72
C SER A 22 -12.40 9.91 8.78
N THR A 23 -12.82 9.14 7.78
CA THR A 23 -14.16 8.57 7.60
C THR A 23 -14.06 7.05 7.45
N SER A 24 -15.19 6.37 7.25
CA SER A 24 -15.18 4.92 6.99
C SER A 24 -14.48 4.54 5.69
N THR A 25 -14.35 5.45 4.72
CA THR A 25 -13.78 5.17 3.39
C THR A 25 -12.52 5.98 3.06
N ALA A 26 -12.17 6.97 3.87
CA ALA A 26 -10.96 7.77 3.70
C ALA A 26 -10.24 7.95 5.04
N LEU A 27 -8.94 7.70 5.09
CA LEU A 27 -8.10 7.91 6.26
C LEU A 27 -7.19 9.10 5.99
N ALA A 28 -7.28 10.12 6.82
CA ALA A 28 -6.31 11.19 6.86
C ALA A 28 -5.13 10.73 7.74
N SER A 29 -3.91 10.92 7.27
CA SER A 29 -2.69 10.64 8.02
C SER A 29 -1.78 11.86 8.02
N GLY A 30 -0.87 11.92 9.00
CA GLY A 30 0.18 12.94 9.04
C GLY A 30 1.35 12.65 8.11
N LEU A 31 1.25 11.62 7.25
CA LEU A 31 2.35 11.18 6.41
C LEU A 31 2.39 12.02 5.13
N ALA A 32 3.43 12.84 4.97
CA ALA A 32 3.71 13.49 3.70
C ALA A 32 4.18 12.42 2.69
N LEU A 33 3.33 12.12 1.70
CA LEU A 33 3.69 11.15 0.67
C LEU A 33 4.61 11.79 -0.34
N VAL A 34 5.85 11.29 -0.42
CA VAL A 34 6.83 11.74 -1.41
C VAL A 34 6.35 11.44 -2.83
N GLU A 35 5.64 10.32 -3.03
CA GLU A 35 5.00 9.98 -4.29
C GLU A 35 3.51 9.74 -4.10
N ALA A 36 2.69 10.57 -4.76
CA ALA A 36 1.30 10.24 -5.00
C ALA A 36 1.30 8.87 -5.69
N ARG A 37 0.47 7.93 -5.21
CA ARG A 37 0.38 6.52 -5.65
C ARG A 37 1.31 5.50 -4.99
N TRP A 38 2.21 5.88 -4.08
CA TRP A 38 3.09 4.91 -3.41
C TRP A 38 2.35 3.78 -2.67
N PHE A 39 1.17 4.05 -2.12
CA PHE A 39 0.42 3.05 -1.36
C PHE A 39 -0.75 2.42 -2.12
N GLU A 40 -0.93 2.77 -3.39
CA GLU A 40 -1.98 2.21 -4.23
C GLU A 40 -1.87 0.70 -4.40
N GLN A 41 -3.00 -0.02 -4.31
CA GLN A 41 -3.06 -1.49 -4.30
C GLN A 41 -2.34 -2.14 -3.10
N GLY A 42 -1.91 -1.34 -2.13
CA GLY A 42 -1.44 -1.77 -0.83
C GLY A 42 -2.60 -2.01 0.14
N TYR A 43 -2.29 -2.08 1.43
CA TYR A 43 -3.30 -2.17 2.47
C TYR A 43 -2.84 -1.43 3.72
N VAL A 44 -3.79 -0.97 4.52
CA VAL A 44 -3.56 -0.51 5.89
C VAL A 44 -3.88 -1.63 6.86
N GLN A 45 -3.12 -1.72 7.96
CA GLN A 45 -3.43 -2.56 9.10
C GLN A 45 -3.42 -1.71 10.37
N PHE A 46 -4.53 -1.71 11.09
CA PHE A 46 -4.64 -1.00 12.37
C PHE A 46 -3.94 -1.78 13.48
N LEU A 47 -3.18 -1.06 14.29
CA LEU A 47 -2.41 -1.59 15.42
C LEU A 47 -3.01 -1.21 16.77
N SER A 48 -3.79 -0.13 16.82
CA SER A 48 -4.49 0.31 18.03
C SER A 48 -5.94 0.68 17.76
N GLY A 49 -6.66 0.96 18.85
CA GLY A 49 -8.05 1.39 18.83
C GLY A 49 -9.05 0.26 18.58
N SER A 50 -10.30 0.64 18.34
CA SER A 50 -11.42 -0.29 18.11
C SER A 50 -11.27 -1.12 16.83
N LEU A 51 -10.32 -0.76 15.96
CA LEU A 51 -10.03 -1.43 14.69
C LEU A 51 -8.77 -2.30 14.76
N THR A 52 -8.17 -2.52 15.93
CA THR A 52 -6.95 -3.32 16.07
C THR A 52 -7.05 -4.66 15.33
N GLY A 53 -6.11 -4.92 14.42
CA GLY A 53 -6.07 -6.13 13.59
C GLY A 53 -6.89 -6.05 12.29
N VAL A 54 -7.73 -5.03 12.11
CA VAL A 54 -8.48 -4.81 10.86
C VAL A 54 -7.53 -4.40 9.74
N ARG A 55 -7.72 -5.03 8.58
CA ARG A 55 -6.99 -4.72 7.34
C ARG A 55 -7.92 -4.19 6.26
N ARG A 56 -7.50 -3.17 5.53
CA ARG A 56 -8.24 -2.63 4.36
C ARG A 56 -7.32 -2.27 3.22
N THR A 57 -7.74 -2.62 2.01
CA THR A 57 -7.01 -2.30 0.78
C THR A 57 -7.11 -0.81 0.47
N ILE A 58 -5.98 -0.22 0.07
CA ILE A 58 -5.89 1.18 -0.35
C ILE A 58 -6.22 1.25 -1.84
N LYS A 59 -7.29 1.97 -2.17
CA LYS A 59 -7.73 2.23 -3.54
C LYS A 59 -6.86 3.31 -4.20
N SER A 60 -6.64 4.41 -3.50
CA SER A 60 -5.86 5.56 -3.96
C SER A 60 -5.26 6.30 -2.77
N CYS A 61 -4.18 7.04 -2.98
CA CYS A 61 -3.59 7.90 -1.97
C CYS A 61 -3.17 9.25 -2.58
N SER A 62 -3.43 10.36 -1.88
CA SER A 62 -3.04 11.70 -2.29
C SER A 62 -1.73 12.14 -1.62
N GLY A 63 -1.02 13.09 -2.23
CA GLY A 63 0.22 13.66 -1.67
C GLY A 63 0.06 14.24 -0.26
N ASP A 64 -1.16 14.69 0.07
CA ASP A 64 -1.53 15.26 1.38
C ASP A 64 -1.66 14.20 2.50
N GLY A 65 -1.34 12.93 2.24
CA GLY A 65 -1.41 11.86 3.23
C GLY A 65 -2.82 11.30 3.43
N VAL A 66 -3.74 11.48 2.48
CA VAL A 66 -5.08 10.90 2.53
C VAL A 66 -5.09 9.57 1.77
N PHE A 67 -5.49 8.50 2.47
CA PHE A 67 -5.67 7.16 1.92
C PHE A 67 -7.15 6.87 1.69
N GLN A 68 -7.55 6.67 0.45
CA GLN A 68 -8.89 6.20 0.12
C GLN A 68 -8.92 4.68 0.15
N LEU A 69 -9.84 4.11 0.92
CA LEU A 69 -10.00 2.67 1.08
C LEU A 69 -10.95 2.12 0.01
N LEU A 70 -10.69 0.89 -0.42
CA LEU A 70 -11.57 0.20 -1.37
C LEU A 70 -12.88 -0.24 -0.75
N LEU A 71 -12.83 -0.69 0.50
CA LEU A 71 -13.98 -1.12 1.29
C LEU A 71 -14.10 -0.25 2.55
N PRO A 72 -15.33 0.05 2.99
CA PRO A 72 -15.52 0.80 4.21
C PRO A 72 -15.00 0.03 5.43
N LEU A 73 -14.53 0.78 6.42
CA LEU A 73 -14.20 0.28 7.74
C LEU A 73 -15.50 -0.07 8.50
N PRO A 74 -15.44 -1.10 9.37
CA PRO A 74 -16.61 -1.51 10.16
C PRO A 74 -17.00 -0.45 11.20
N SER A 75 -16.05 0.38 11.63
CA SER A 75 -16.26 1.54 12.50
C SER A 75 -15.32 2.67 12.08
N ILE A 76 -15.64 3.89 12.52
CA ILE A 76 -14.80 5.07 12.25
C ILE A 76 -13.63 5.05 13.24
N PRO A 77 -12.36 5.12 12.80
CA PRO A 77 -11.21 5.18 13.69
C PRO A 77 -11.19 6.48 14.49
N ALA A 78 -10.63 6.42 15.70
CA ALA A 78 -10.40 7.63 16.50
C ALA A 78 -9.12 8.34 16.03
N VAL A 79 -9.10 9.67 16.18
CA VAL A 79 -7.87 10.44 15.95
C VAL A 79 -6.80 9.98 16.95
N GLY A 80 -5.59 9.73 16.46
CA GLY A 80 -4.49 9.17 17.24
C GLY A 80 -4.35 7.65 17.17
N ASP A 81 -5.30 6.93 16.56
CA ASP A 81 -5.15 5.50 16.31
C ASP A 81 -3.95 5.24 15.39
N THR A 82 -3.16 4.22 15.71
CA THR A 82 -1.97 3.81 14.95
C THR A 82 -2.34 2.78 13.90
N PHE A 83 -1.82 2.96 12.69
CA PHE A 83 -1.93 1.98 11.62
C PHE A 83 -0.65 1.92 10.80
N LYS A 84 -0.37 0.75 10.25
CA LYS A 84 0.70 0.53 9.26
C LYS A 84 0.12 0.56 7.86
N ALA A 85 0.65 1.43 7.02
CA ALA A 85 0.41 1.44 5.59
C ALA A 85 1.48 0.58 4.90
N TYR A 86 1.04 -0.40 4.12
CA TYR A 86 1.91 -1.26 3.34
C TYR A 86 1.88 -0.80 1.88
N PRO A 87 3.03 -0.58 1.24
CA PRO A 87 3.09 -0.17 -0.16
C PRO A 87 2.47 -1.24 -1.05
N GLY A 88 1.74 -0.82 -2.07
CA GLY A 88 1.24 -1.77 -3.06
C GLY A 88 2.30 -2.22 -4.05
N CYS A 89 1.97 -3.32 -4.71
CA CYS A 89 2.79 -3.93 -5.75
C CYS A 89 1.87 -4.20 -6.95
N ASP A 90 2.01 -3.37 -7.98
CA ASP A 90 1.31 -3.46 -9.28
C ASP A 90 1.84 -4.58 -10.17
N LYS A 91 2.81 -5.36 -9.66
CA LYS A 91 3.40 -6.54 -10.31
C LYS A 91 4.13 -6.23 -11.62
N THR A 92 4.49 -4.97 -11.86
CA THR A 92 5.38 -4.62 -12.97
C THR A 92 6.85 -4.74 -12.56
N GLN A 93 7.71 -4.94 -13.56
CA GLN A 93 9.15 -5.01 -13.35
C GLN A 93 9.70 -3.66 -12.84
N ALA A 94 9.19 -2.54 -13.36
CA ALA A 94 9.63 -1.19 -12.99
C ALA A 94 9.45 -0.95 -11.49
N THR A 95 8.27 -1.25 -10.92
CA THR A 95 8.05 -1.12 -9.48
C THR A 95 8.90 -2.12 -8.70
N CYS A 96 9.06 -3.35 -9.18
CA CYS A 96 9.92 -4.32 -8.52
C CYS A 96 11.38 -3.84 -8.42
N THR A 97 11.90 -3.15 -9.45
CA THR A 97 13.25 -2.58 -9.48
C THR A 97 13.37 -1.31 -8.65
N ASN A 98 12.46 -0.34 -8.82
CA ASN A 98 12.60 1.00 -8.26
C ASN A 98 12.12 1.10 -6.82
N LYS A 99 11.06 0.37 -6.46
CA LYS A 99 10.41 0.49 -5.16
C LYS A 99 10.88 -0.55 -4.17
N PHE A 100 11.10 -1.78 -4.64
CA PHE A 100 11.43 -2.92 -3.80
C PHE A 100 12.86 -3.43 -4.00
N HIS A 101 13.59 -2.91 -5.00
CA HIS A 101 14.92 -3.39 -5.40
C HIS A 101 15.03 -4.91 -5.51
N ASN A 102 13.94 -5.58 -5.91
CA ASN A 102 13.77 -7.04 -5.85
C ASN A 102 13.58 -7.68 -7.24
N VAL A 103 14.17 -7.07 -8.27
CA VAL A 103 14.06 -7.56 -9.65
C VAL A 103 14.54 -9.01 -9.81
N ARG A 104 15.51 -9.44 -8.98
CA ARG A 104 16.03 -10.82 -9.00
C ARG A 104 14.96 -11.86 -8.68
N ASN A 105 13.97 -11.52 -7.86
CA ASN A 105 12.85 -12.40 -7.53
C ASN A 105 11.57 -12.02 -8.30
N PHE A 106 11.68 -11.26 -9.39
CA PHE A 106 10.56 -10.95 -10.26
C PHE A 106 10.15 -12.21 -11.04
N ARG A 107 8.93 -12.69 -10.79
CA ARG A 107 8.38 -13.92 -11.38
C ARG A 107 7.49 -13.67 -12.62
N GLY A 108 7.63 -12.50 -13.24
CA GLY A 108 6.92 -12.15 -14.47
C GLY A 108 7.74 -12.45 -15.72
N PHE A 109 7.11 -12.36 -16.88
CA PHE A 109 7.75 -12.57 -18.18
C PHE A 109 7.61 -11.30 -19.05
N PRO A 110 8.42 -10.25 -18.80
CA PRO A 110 8.24 -8.96 -19.45
C PRO A 110 8.68 -8.95 -20.92
N TYR A 111 9.44 -9.96 -21.35
CA TYR A 111 10.02 -10.06 -22.70
C TYR A 111 9.37 -11.17 -23.55
N ILE A 112 8.13 -11.57 -23.25
CA ILE A 112 7.39 -12.48 -24.14
C ILE A 112 7.19 -11.76 -25.47
N PRO A 113 7.70 -12.28 -26.60
CA PRO A 113 7.46 -11.69 -27.89
C PRO A 113 5.96 -11.76 -28.22
N VAL A 114 5.45 -10.72 -28.86
CA VAL A 114 4.09 -10.74 -29.41
C VAL A 114 4.01 -11.77 -30.53
N ALA A 115 2.83 -12.38 -30.72
CA ALA A 115 2.62 -13.46 -31.68
C ALA A 115 3.04 -13.10 -33.12
N GLU A 116 2.99 -11.82 -33.49
CA GLU A 116 3.40 -11.32 -34.80
C GLU A 116 4.92 -11.32 -35.04
N THR A 117 5.73 -11.54 -33.99
CA THR A 117 7.21 -11.64 -34.08
C THR A 117 7.70 -13.07 -33.81
N ALA A 118 6.79 -14.00 -33.48
CA ALA A 118 7.09 -15.42 -33.33
C ALA A 118 7.03 -16.10 -34.71
N ILE A 119 8.11 -15.92 -35.47
CA ILE A 119 8.38 -16.66 -36.72
C ILE A 119 8.69 -18.13 -36.44
#